data_AF-A0A2G5D0Q5-F1
#
_entry.id   AF-A0A2G5D0Q5-F1
#
_cell.length_a   1.000
_cell.length_b   1.000
_cell.length_c   1.000
_cell.angle_alpha   90.00
_cell.angle_beta   90.00
_cell.angle_gamma   90.00
#
_symmetry.space_group_name_H-M   'P 1'
#
loop_
_entity.id
_entity.type
_entity.pdbx_description
1 polymer ?
#
loop_
_entity_poly.entity_id
_entity_poly.type
_entity_poly.pdbx_seq_one_letter_code
_entity_poly.pdbx_strand_id
1 'polypeptide(L)'
;MISPSIGLCCCSTRTTLLWSRCTMSTSSPTTIVPAIIIGGGRVGTALQTMGNGTDLMIKRGQSVPSDFPGPILVCTRNDDLEAVLESTPHSRWKDLVFFQNGMLEPWFQSKGLQDAGQVLAYFAVSKLGEPPVDGKTDTNPEGLTAAYGKWASAVATRLESGGLSCKVLEKEAFEKQMLEKLIWICAFMLVGARHPGATVGAVEKEYRSEVKLFSPSIRNRSIMLQTSFLNWHLLQQQRRE
;
A
#
# COMPACT_ATOMS: atom_id res chain seq x y z
N MET A 1 74.86 56.78 -0.69
CA MET A 1 74.52 56.85 -2.12
C MET A 1 74.40 55.44 -2.65
N ILE A 2 73.30 55.17 -3.38
CA ILE A 2 73.04 54.04 -4.28
C ILE A 2 72.60 52.69 -3.63
N SER A 3 71.34 52.35 -3.96
CA SER A 3 70.61 51.06 -3.88
C SER A 3 71.30 49.95 -4.72
N PRO A 4 70.81 48.69 -4.92
CA PRO A 4 69.45 48.12 -4.71
C PRO A 4 69.40 46.67 -4.16
N SER A 5 68.21 46.13 -3.86
CA SER A 5 67.91 44.67 -3.86
C SER A 5 66.38 44.45 -3.81
N ILE A 6 65.73 44.13 -4.94
CA ILE A 6 65.35 42.78 -5.42
C ILE A 6 63.98 42.30 -4.87
N GLY A 7 62.99 42.42 -5.75
CA GLY A 7 61.81 41.58 -6.02
C GLY A 7 61.22 40.68 -4.94
N LEU A 8 60.02 41.04 -4.46
CA LEU A 8 59.03 40.07 -3.98
C LEU A 8 58.10 39.67 -5.14
N CYS A 9 58.14 38.37 -5.48
CA CYS A 9 57.17 37.71 -6.34
C CYS A 9 55.84 37.58 -5.60
N CYS A 10 54.78 38.14 -6.17
CA CYS A 10 53.43 38.12 -5.61
C CYS A 10 52.71 36.82 -6.01
N CYS A 11 52.47 35.94 -5.03
CA CYS A 11 51.68 34.72 -5.22
C CYS A 11 50.19 35.07 -5.07
N SER A 12 49.43 35.04 -6.17
CA SER A 12 47.98 35.28 -6.16
C SER A 12 47.25 33.96 -6.39
N THR A 13 46.63 33.46 -5.32
CA THR A 13 45.86 32.22 -5.30
C THR A 13 44.48 32.47 -5.91
N ARG A 14 44.23 31.91 -7.11
CA ARG A 14 42.93 31.97 -7.79
C ARG A 14 42.08 30.77 -7.35
N THR A 15 41.13 31.01 -6.45
CA THR A 15 40.12 30.02 -6.05
C THR A 15 39.05 29.94 -7.12
N THR A 16 39.04 28.86 -7.91
CA THR A 16 37.93 28.54 -8.83
C THR A 16 36.89 27.70 -8.10
N LEU A 17 35.78 28.33 -7.71
CA LEU A 17 34.57 27.65 -7.23
C LEU A 17 33.87 26.97 -8.42
N LEU A 18 33.97 25.65 -8.49
CA LEU A 18 33.22 24.80 -9.40
C LEU A 18 31.77 24.72 -8.94
N TRP A 19 30.89 25.44 -9.64
CA TRP A 19 29.44 25.33 -9.45
C TRP A 19 28.99 23.99 -10.04
N SER A 20 28.75 23.00 -9.17
CA SER A 20 28.12 21.74 -9.58
C SER A 20 26.69 22.03 -10.02
N ARG A 21 26.38 21.81 -11.31
CA ARG A 21 25.00 21.79 -11.81
C ARG A 21 24.33 20.55 -11.25
N CYS A 22 23.49 20.71 -10.22
CA CYS A 22 22.48 19.71 -9.91
C CYS A 22 21.52 19.63 -11.09
N THR A 23 21.62 18.56 -11.88
CA THR A 23 20.58 18.19 -12.83
C THR A 23 19.34 17.81 -12.03
N MET A 24 18.35 18.69 -12.01
CA MET A 24 17.01 18.36 -11.55
C MET A 24 16.47 17.23 -12.43
N SER A 25 16.18 16.08 -11.84
CA SER A 25 15.40 15.01 -12.47
C SER A 25 13.99 15.55 -12.70
N THR A 26 13.65 15.84 -13.94
CA THR A 26 12.29 16.22 -14.32
C THR A 26 11.42 14.97 -14.20
N SER A 27 10.65 14.84 -13.11
CA SER A 27 9.65 13.78 -12.99
C SER A 27 8.60 13.98 -14.08
N SER A 28 8.44 12.98 -14.94
CA SER A 28 7.34 12.96 -15.90
C SER A 28 6.01 12.96 -15.14
N PRO A 29 4.98 13.68 -15.57
CA PRO A 29 3.67 13.63 -14.93
C PRO A 29 3.16 12.18 -14.95
N THR A 30 3.12 11.55 -13.77
CA THR A 30 2.73 10.15 -13.62
C THR A 30 1.23 10.07 -13.89
N THR A 31 0.88 9.55 -15.06
CA THR A 31 -0.52 9.57 -15.54
C THR A 31 -1.28 8.41 -14.91
N ILE A 32 -2.37 8.72 -14.20
CA ILE A 32 -3.25 7.73 -13.58
C ILE A 32 -4.05 7.04 -14.69
N VAL A 33 -3.88 5.72 -14.82
CA VAL A 33 -4.62 4.91 -15.78
C VAL A 33 -6.08 4.69 -15.32
N PRO A 34 -7.07 4.63 -16.23
CA PRO A 34 -8.42 4.22 -15.89
C PRO A 34 -8.43 2.81 -15.29
N ALA A 35 -9.37 2.55 -14.38
CA ALA A 35 -9.56 1.24 -13.77
C ALA A 35 -11.03 0.84 -13.70
N ILE A 36 -11.28 -0.47 -13.74
CA ILE A 36 -12.52 -1.03 -13.20
C ILE A 36 -12.33 -1.21 -11.69
N ILE A 37 -13.34 -0.86 -10.90
CA ILE A 37 -13.33 -1.02 -9.45
C ILE A 37 -14.52 -1.88 -9.07
N ILE A 38 -14.27 -3.06 -8.50
CA ILE A 38 -15.31 -3.98 -8.06
C ILE A 38 -15.50 -3.82 -6.56
N GLY A 39 -16.69 -3.33 -6.17
CA GLY A 39 -17.06 -3.07 -4.78
C GLY A 39 -17.08 -1.58 -4.42
N GLY A 40 -18.28 -1.01 -4.30
CA GLY A 40 -18.49 0.40 -3.92
C GLY A 40 -18.45 0.66 -2.40
N GLY A 41 -17.65 -0.10 -1.66
CA GLY A 41 -17.38 0.12 -0.25
C GLY A 41 -16.37 1.24 -0.04
N ARG A 42 -15.89 1.40 1.19
CA ARG A 42 -14.98 2.50 1.56
C ARG A 42 -13.70 2.57 0.71
N VAL A 43 -13.00 1.44 0.57
CA VAL A 43 -11.75 1.37 -0.21
C VAL A 43 -12.02 1.58 -1.70
N GLY A 44 -13.04 0.94 -2.27
CA GLY A 44 -13.35 1.10 -3.70
C GLY A 44 -13.75 2.53 -4.05
N THR A 45 -14.58 3.18 -3.23
CA THR A 45 -14.93 4.60 -3.42
C THR A 45 -13.70 5.50 -3.29
N ALA A 46 -12.83 5.26 -2.30
CA ALA A 46 -11.59 6.04 -2.17
C ALA A 46 -10.69 5.89 -3.40
N LEU A 47 -10.52 4.66 -3.92
CA LEU A 47 -9.73 4.39 -5.13
C LEU A 47 -10.32 5.04 -6.38
N GLN A 48 -11.65 5.17 -6.46
CA GLN A 48 -12.32 5.90 -7.53
C GLN A 48 -12.04 7.40 -7.46
N THR A 49 -12.09 7.98 -6.25
CA THR A 49 -11.75 9.40 -6.02
C THR A 49 -10.29 9.70 -6.34
N MET A 50 -9.38 8.75 -6.10
CA MET A 50 -7.97 8.84 -6.49
C MET A 50 -7.71 8.62 -8.00
N GLY A 51 -8.75 8.27 -8.77
CA GLY A 51 -8.68 8.04 -10.20
C GLY A 51 -8.59 9.31 -11.04
N ASN A 52 -8.64 9.14 -12.36
CA ASN A 52 -8.64 10.24 -13.32
C ASN A 52 -10.06 10.68 -13.75
N GLY A 53 -11.10 10.19 -13.06
CA GLY A 53 -12.51 10.45 -13.38
C GLY A 53 -13.12 9.55 -14.46
N THR A 54 -12.36 8.62 -15.04
CA THR A 54 -12.84 7.70 -16.09
C THR A 54 -12.98 6.25 -15.63
N ASP A 55 -12.91 6.02 -14.32
CA ASP A 55 -13.06 4.69 -13.73
C ASP A 55 -14.48 4.16 -13.83
N LEU A 56 -14.60 2.84 -13.97
CA LEU A 56 -15.88 2.14 -13.98
C LEU A 56 -16.10 1.40 -12.66
N MET A 57 -17.11 1.81 -11.90
CA MET A 57 -17.54 1.10 -10.69
C MET A 57 -18.47 -0.05 -11.04
N ILE A 58 -18.14 -1.26 -10.59
CA ILE A 58 -18.93 -2.48 -10.73
C ILE A 58 -19.45 -2.89 -9.35
N LYS A 59 -20.77 -2.97 -9.23
CA LYS A 59 -21.48 -3.41 -8.02
C LYS A 59 -21.93 -4.87 -8.15
N ARG A 60 -22.40 -5.43 -7.04
CA ARG A 60 -22.92 -6.81 -6.98
C ARG A 60 -23.97 -7.04 -8.08
N GLY A 61 -23.83 -8.14 -8.82
CA GLY A 61 -24.73 -8.53 -9.91
C GLY A 61 -24.46 -7.88 -11.27
N GLN A 62 -23.46 -7.00 -11.38
CA GLN A 62 -23.03 -6.43 -12.65
C GLN A 62 -21.85 -7.20 -13.22
N SER A 63 -21.81 -7.37 -14.54
CA SER A 63 -20.69 -8.03 -15.24
C SER A 63 -19.57 -7.05 -15.55
N VAL A 64 -18.33 -7.53 -15.51
CA VAL A 64 -17.16 -6.77 -15.92
C VAL A 64 -17.06 -6.73 -17.45
N PRO A 65 -16.94 -5.54 -18.07
CA PRO A 65 -16.80 -5.44 -19.52
C PRO A 65 -15.45 -5.97 -20.01
N SER A 66 -15.44 -6.63 -21.16
CA SER A 66 -14.23 -7.19 -21.75
C SER A 66 -13.27 -6.15 -22.33
N ASP A 67 -13.80 -5.02 -22.79
CA ASP A 67 -13.13 -4.01 -23.62
C ASP A 67 -12.71 -2.73 -22.88
N PHE A 68 -12.76 -2.74 -21.54
CA PHE A 68 -12.29 -1.61 -20.73
C PHE A 68 -10.78 -1.71 -20.44
N PRO A 69 -9.98 -0.66 -20.70
CA PRO A 69 -8.52 -0.70 -20.50
C PRO A 69 -8.12 -0.63 -19.02
N GLY A 70 -6.96 -1.16 -18.68
CA GLY A 70 -6.37 -0.99 -17.36
C GLY A 70 -6.71 -2.09 -16.34
N PRO A 71 -6.33 -1.89 -15.06
CA PRO A 71 -6.52 -2.86 -14.00
C PRO A 71 -7.99 -3.01 -13.58
N ILE A 72 -8.27 -4.15 -12.95
CA ILE A 72 -9.53 -4.44 -12.26
C ILE A 72 -9.22 -4.52 -10.76
N LEU A 73 -9.52 -3.44 -10.03
CA LEU A 73 -9.27 -3.33 -8.59
C LEU A 73 -10.41 -4.03 -7.83
N VAL A 74 -10.10 -5.15 -7.19
CA VAL A 74 -11.06 -5.94 -6.41
C VAL A 74 -11.03 -5.43 -4.97
N CYS A 75 -12.15 -4.87 -4.53
CA CYS A 75 -12.31 -4.23 -3.21
C CYS A 75 -13.55 -4.75 -2.47
N THR A 76 -14.01 -5.94 -2.82
CA THR A 76 -15.12 -6.65 -2.15
C THR A 76 -14.63 -7.37 -0.89
N ARG A 77 -15.50 -8.13 -0.22
CA ARG A 77 -15.07 -9.06 0.84
C ARG A 77 -14.49 -10.34 0.25
N ASN A 78 -13.77 -11.08 1.09
CA ASN A 78 -13.20 -12.38 0.70
C ASN A 78 -14.30 -13.39 0.30
N ASP A 79 -15.45 -13.37 0.97
CA ASP A 79 -16.58 -14.28 0.66
C ASP A 79 -17.25 -13.99 -0.69
N ASP A 80 -17.01 -12.81 -1.28
CA ASP A 80 -17.57 -12.41 -2.58
C ASP A 80 -16.60 -12.71 -3.75
N LEU A 81 -15.38 -13.23 -3.50
CA LEU A 81 -14.37 -13.39 -4.55
C LEU A 81 -14.79 -14.36 -5.67
N GLU A 82 -15.62 -15.36 -5.36
CA GLU A 82 -16.08 -16.31 -6.39
C GLU A 82 -17.00 -15.62 -7.39
N ALA A 83 -17.92 -14.80 -6.88
CA ALA A 83 -18.80 -14.00 -7.72
C ALA A 83 -18.03 -12.97 -8.56
N VAL A 84 -16.89 -12.46 -8.06
CA VAL A 84 -15.99 -11.59 -8.84
C VAL A 84 -15.42 -12.35 -10.04
N LEU A 85 -14.94 -13.58 -9.83
CA LEU A 85 -14.42 -14.40 -10.94
C LEU A 85 -15.51 -14.78 -11.95
N GLU A 86 -16.70 -15.15 -11.48
CA GLU A 86 -17.86 -15.51 -12.32
C GLU A 86 -18.34 -14.34 -13.20
N SER A 87 -18.31 -13.12 -12.65
CA SER A 87 -18.71 -11.90 -13.35
C SER A 87 -17.60 -11.27 -14.19
N THR A 88 -16.36 -11.78 -14.09
CA THR A 88 -15.20 -11.29 -14.84
C THR A 88 -14.88 -12.22 -16.02
N PRO A 89 -14.86 -11.71 -17.28
CA PRO A 89 -14.41 -12.50 -18.42
C PRO A 89 -13.03 -13.11 -18.17
N HIS A 90 -12.87 -14.41 -18.43
CA HIS A 90 -11.62 -15.13 -18.15
C HIS A 90 -10.39 -14.49 -18.83
N SER A 91 -10.57 -13.88 -20.00
CA SER A 91 -9.52 -13.14 -20.71
C SER A 91 -8.95 -11.93 -19.93
N ARG A 92 -9.71 -11.44 -18.95
CA ARG A 92 -9.39 -10.29 -18.10
C ARG A 92 -8.90 -10.68 -16.71
N TRP A 93 -8.86 -11.97 -16.36
CA TRP A 93 -8.37 -12.41 -15.04
C TRP A 93 -6.92 -11.97 -14.77
N LYS A 94 -6.08 -11.88 -15.80
CA LYS A 94 -4.71 -11.34 -15.74
C LYS A 94 -4.63 -9.86 -15.33
N ASP A 95 -5.76 -9.15 -15.33
CA ASP A 95 -5.85 -7.73 -14.97
C ASP A 95 -6.42 -7.52 -13.56
N LEU A 96 -6.81 -8.59 -12.86
CA LEU A 96 -7.30 -8.53 -11.48
C LEU A 96 -6.19 -8.13 -10.52
N VAL A 97 -6.52 -7.21 -9.62
CA VAL A 97 -5.68 -6.75 -8.53
C VAL A 97 -6.47 -6.80 -7.23
N PHE A 98 -6.03 -7.63 -6.28
CA PHE A 98 -6.76 -7.92 -5.05
C PHE A 98 -6.28 -7.05 -3.88
N PHE A 99 -7.19 -6.34 -3.22
CA PHE A 99 -6.92 -5.50 -2.03
C PHE A 99 -7.23 -6.21 -0.71
N GLN A 100 -7.25 -7.55 -0.74
CA GLN A 100 -7.75 -8.34 0.37
C GLN A 100 -6.73 -8.44 1.51
N ASN A 101 -7.25 -8.58 2.72
CA ASN A 101 -6.44 -9.02 3.85
C ASN A 101 -6.43 -10.55 3.92
N GLY A 102 -5.32 -11.11 4.39
CA GLY A 102 -5.15 -12.55 4.56
C GLY A 102 -4.09 -13.12 3.63
N MET A 103 -4.02 -14.45 3.58
CA MET A 103 -3.13 -15.22 2.69
C MET A 103 -4.00 -15.94 1.67
N LEU A 104 -4.10 -15.36 0.47
CA LEU A 104 -4.99 -15.84 -0.60
C LEU A 104 -4.33 -16.90 -1.48
N GLU A 105 -3.05 -17.21 -1.28
CA GLU A 105 -2.26 -18.13 -2.11
C GLU A 105 -2.93 -19.49 -2.32
N PRO A 106 -3.49 -20.17 -1.29
CA PRO A 106 -4.19 -21.43 -1.52
C PRO A 106 -5.41 -21.27 -2.44
N TRP A 107 -6.14 -20.16 -2.30
CA TRP A 107 -7.28 -19.86 -3.16
C TRP A 107 -6.82 -19.52 -4.57
N PHE A 108 -5.81 -18.66 -4.74
CA PHE A 108 -5.23 -18.35 -6.06
C PHE A 108 -4.74 -19.60 -6.79
N GLN A 109 -4.05 -20.51 -6.08
CA GLN A 109 -3.59 -21.76 -6.65
C GLN A 109 -4.76 -22.60 -7.17
N SER A 110 -5.86 -22.69 -6.43
CA SER A 110 -7.05 -23.43 -6.84
C SER A 110 -7.74 -22.86 -8.10
N LYS A 111 -7.50 -21.58 -8.41
CA LYS A 111 -8.09 -20.86 -9.55
C LYS A 111 -7.11 -20.64 -10.72
N GLY A 112 -5.83 -21.00 -10.56
CA GLY A 112 -4.79 -20.69 -11.57
C GLY A 112 -4.41 -19.21 -11.61
N LEU A 113 -4.44 -18.52 -10.47
CA LEU A 113 -4.19 -17.09 -10.30
C LEU A 113 -2.90 -16.79 -9.53
N GLN A 114 -1.87 -17.64 -9.62
CA GLN A 114 -0.66 -17.58 -8.78
C GLN A 114 0.19 -16.31 -8.96
N ASP A 115 -0.02 -15.59 -10.07
CA ASP A 115 0.66 -14.33 -10.40
C ASP A 115 -0.32 -13.15 -10.50
N ALA A 116 -1.52 -13.30 -9.93
CA ALA A 116 -2.49 -12.22 -9.85
C ALA A 116 -1.92 -11.01 -9.08
N GLY A 117 -2.36 -9.81 -9.48
CA GLY A 117 -1.96 -8.60 -8.79
C GLY A 117 -2.49 -8.57 -7.37
N GLN A 118 -1.70 -8.10 -6.42
CA GLN A 118 -2.10 -8.03 -5.01
C GLN A 118 -1.66 -6.71 -4.39
N VAL A 119 -2.42 -6.24 -3.39
CA VAL A 119 -2.11 -5.05 -2.60
C VAL A 119 -2.28 -5.34 -1.12
N LEU A 120 -1.18 -5.25 -0.38
CA LEU A 120 -1.19 -5.23 1.07
C LEU A 120 -1.50 -3.81 1.55
N ALA A 121 -2.78 -3.48 1.69
CA ALA A 121 -3.20 -2.16 2.13
C ALA A 121 -2.81 -1.90 3.60
N TYR A 122 -2.00 -0.87 3.85
CA TYR A 122 -1.74 -0.30 5.18
C TYR A 122 -2.19 1.17 5.19
N PHE A 123 -3.42 1.40 4.79
CA PHE A 123 -4.09 2.71 4.88
C PHE A 123 -5.54 2.45 5.29
N ALA A 124 -6.18 3.41 5.92
CA ALA A 124 -7.54 3.24 6.43
C ALA A 124 -8.47 4.31 5.90
N VAL A 125 -9.67 3.88 5.55
CA VAL A 125 -10.79 4.78 5.26
C VAL A 125 -11.76 4.67 6.43
N SER A 126 -11.86 5.74 7.22
CA SER A 126 -12.65 5.75 8.45
C SER A 126 -14.14 5.61 8.18
N LYS A 127 -14.66 6.33 7.18
CA LYS A 127 -16.06 6.28 6.72
C LYS A 127 -16.15 6.44 5.21
N LEU A 128 -17.27 6.03 4.63
CA LEU A 128 -17.52 6.18 3.21
C LEU A 128 -17.45 7.66 2.81
N GLY A 129 -16.66 7.96 1.78
CA GLY A 129 -16.45 9.32 1.29
C GLY A 129 -15.40 10.14 2.04
N GLU A 130 -14.85 9.64 3.15
CA GLU A 130 -13.70 10.30 3.80
C GLU A 130 -12.39 9.93 3.09
N PRO A 131 -11.41 10.84 3.06
CA PRO A 131 -10.11 10.54 2.48
C PRO A 131 -9.41 9.42 3.26
N PRO A 132 -8.66 8.54 2.58
CA PRO A 132 -7.85 7.54 3.26
C PRO A 132 -6.73 8.19 4.06
N VAL A 133 -6.38 7.59 5.20
CA VAL A 133 -5.21 7.95 5.99
C VAL A 133 -4.13 6.91 5.72
N ASP A 134 -2.92 7.36 5.42
CA ASP A 134 -1.75 6.49 5.24
C ASP A 134 -1.32 5.87 6.59
N GLY A 135 -0.96 4.60 6.61
CA GLY A 135 -0.45 3.88 7.78
C GLY A 135 1.04 4.11 8.04
N LYS A 136 1.56 5.27 7.67
CA LYS A 136 2.90 5.72 8.05
C LYS A 136 3.02 5.84 9.56
N THR A 137 4.20 5.53 10.06
CA THR A 137 4.53 5.58 11.49
C THR A 137 5.91 6.18 11.67
N ASP A 138 6.28 6.60 12.88
CA ASP A 138 7.62 7.16 13.15
C ASP A 138 8.75 6.19 12.78
N THR A 139 8.45 4.89 12.78
CA THR A 139 9.41 3.82 12.52
C THR A 139 9.33 3.23 11.12
N ASN A 140 8.29 3.58 10.38
CA ASN A 140 8.12 3.27 8.95
C ASN A 140 7.59 4.54 8.26
N PRO A 141 8.38 5.63 8.21
CA PRO A 141 7.95 6.90 7.63
C PRO A 141 7.71 6.82 6.12
N GLU A 142 8.32 5.83 5.45
CA GLU A 142 8.10 5.50 4.05
C GLU A 142 6.80 4.72 3.80
N GLY A 143 6.16 4.23 4.86
CA GLY A 143 4.89 3.51 4.84
C GLY A 143 5.01 2.01 4.53
N LEU A 144 3.93 1.29 4.79
CA LEU A 144 3.89 -0.17 4.72
C LEU A 144 3.00 -0.70 3.58
N THR A 145 2.22 0.13 2.90
CA THR A 145 1.41 -0.38 1.78
C THR A 145 2.33 -0.89 0.68
N ALA A 146 2.03 -2.07 0.14
CA ALA A 146 2.81 -2.68 -0.92
C ALA A 146 1.90 -3.27 -2.00
N ALA A 147 2.34 -3.21 -3.26
CA ALA A 147 1.68 -3.79 -4.42
C ALA A 147 2.62 -4.74 -5.16
N TYR A 148 2.05 -5.81 -5.72
CA TYR A 148 2.73 -6.82 -6.53
C TYR A 148 1.92 -7.13 -7.80
N GLY A 149 2.62 -7.57 -8.85
CA GLY A 149 2.05 -8.04 -10.11
C GLY A 149 2.02 -6.98 -11.21
N LYS A 150 1.43 -7.36 -12.35
CA LYS A 150 1.41 -6.58 -13.61
C LYS A 150 1.07 -5.10 -13.44
N TRP A 151 0.11 -4.79 -12.56
CA TRP A 151 -0.42 -3.44 -12.38
C TRP A 151 0.11 -2.71 -11.15
N ALA A 152 1.13 -3.26 -10.46
CA ALA A 152 1.63 -2.72 -9.20
C ALA A 152 2.07 -1.26 -9.31
N SER A 153 2.80 -0.88 -10.36
CA SER A 153 3.21 0.52 -10.57
C SER A 153 2.02 1.45 -10.80
N ALA A 154 1.01 1.01 -11.56
CA ALA A 154 -0.20 1.80 -11.79
C ALA A 154 -1.01 2.00 -10.50
N VAL A 155 -1.07 0.98 -9.66
CA VAL A 155 -1.66 1.06 -8.32
C VAL A 155 -0.88 2.02 -7.45
N ALA A 156 0.46 1.93 -7.43
CA ALA A 156 1.30 2.83 -6.64
C ALA A 156 1.09 4.29 -7.05
N THR A 157 1.11 4.61 -8.34
CA THR A 157 0.81 5.95 -8.86
C THR A 157 -0.57 6.46 -8.42
N ARG A 158 -1.58 5.59 -8.44
CA ARG A 158 -2.94 5.96 -7.99
C ARG A 158 -3.00 6.18 -6.48
N LEU A 159 -2.32 5.38 -5.68
CA LEU A 159 -2.26 5.59 -4.24
C LEU A 159 -1.51 6.88 -3.90
N GLU A 160 -0.43 7.17 -4.61
CA GLU A 160 0.37 8.40 -4.47
C GLU A 160 -0.43 9.66 -4.81
N SER A 161 -1.32 9.63 -5.81
CA SER A 161 -2.21 10.75 -6.12
C SER A 161 -3.21 11.03 -4.99
N GLY A 162 -3.54 10.01 -4.19
CA GLY A 162 -4.31 10.13 -2.95
C GLY A 162 -3.51 10.49 -1.71
N GLY A 163 -2.20 10.77 -1.85
CA GLY A 163 -1.31 11.06 -0.73
C GLY A 163 -0.88 9.84 0.08
N LEU A 164 -1.11 8.64 -0.45
CA LEU A 164 -0.74 7.38 0.19
C LEU A 164 0.60 6.86 -0.35
N SER A 165 1.43 6.32 0.53
CA SER A 165 2.60 5.55 0.14
C SER A 165 2.20 4.20 -0.45
N CYS A 166 3.00 3.70 -1.39
CA CYS A 166 2.91 2.33 -1.87
C CYS A 166 4.26 1.87 -2.42
N LYS A 167 4.77 0.75 -1.89
CA LYS A 167 5.97 0.07 -2.41
C LYS A 167 5.56 -0.85 -3.56
N VAL A 168 6.31 -0.87 -4.65
CA VAL A 168 6.20 -1.93 -5.67
C VAL A 168 7.23 -2.98 -5.33
N LEU A 169 6.79 -4.21 -5.05
CA LEU A 169 7.65 -5.30 -4.61
C LEU A 169 7.59 -6.47 -5.59
N GLU A 170 8.73 -7.14 -5.72
CA GLU A 170 8.82 -8.45 -6.36
C GLU A 170 8.24 -9.54 -5.46
N LYS A 171 7.90 -10.69 -6.06
CA LYS A 171 7.13 -11.77 -5.43
C LYS A 171 7.65 -12.16 -4.05
N GLU A 172 8.93 -12.51 -3.93
CA GLU A 172 9.52 -12.98 -2.67
C GLU A 172 9.46 -11.90 -1.57
N ALA A 173 9.71 -10.64 -1.92
CA ALA A 173 9.64 -9.53 -0.95
C ALA A 173 8.20 -9.24 -0.53
N PHE A 174 7.26 -9.31 -1.47
CA PHE A 174 5.83 -9.15 -1.22
C PHE A 174 5.31 -10.26 -0.29
N GLU A 175 5.65 -11.52 -0.56
CA GLU A 175 5.22 -12.68 0.24
C GLU A 175 5.76 -12.60 1.68
N LYS A 176 7.03 -12.20 1.86
CA LYS A 176 7.60 -11.95 3.21
C LYS A 176 6.75 -10.92 3.97
N GLN A 177 6.41 -9.80 3.33
CA GLN A 177 5.63 -8.76 3.96
C GLN A 177 4.17 -9.18 4.22
N MET A 178 3.58 -9.98 3.33
CA MET A 178 2.25 -10.54 3.51
C MET A 178 2.19 -11.47 4.72
N LEU A 179 3.19 -12.35 4.89
CA LEU A 179 3.28 -13.23 6.05
C LEU A 179 3.47 -12.44 7.35
N GLU A 180 4.30 -11.38 7.33
CA GLU A 180 4.44 -10.46 8.47
C GLU A 180 3.08 -9.81 8.84
N LYS A 181 2.33 -9.32 7.84
CA LYS A 181 0.99 -8.77 8.02
C LYS A 181 0.02 -9.80 8.58
N LEU A 182 0.04 -11.02 8.04
CA LEU A 182 -0.85 -12.10 8.45
C LEU A 182 -0.62 -12.47 9.91
N ILE A 183 0.64 -12.69 10.32
CA ILE A 183 1.00 -13.02 11.70
C ILE A 183 0.53 -11.92 12.65
N TRP A 184 0.72 -10.65 12.26
CA TRP A 184 0.23 -9.50 13.03
C TRP A 184 -1.30 -9.52 13.17
N ILE A 185 -2.04 -9.68 12.06
CA ILE A 185 -3.52 -9.73 12.09
C ILE A 185 -3.97 -10.89 12.97
N CYS A 186 -3.44 -12.09 12.78
CA CYS A 186 -3.81 -13.28 13.56
C CYS A 186 -3.62 -13.06 15.07
N ALA A 187 -2.46 -12.55 15.49
CA ALA A 187 -2.18 -12.33 16.91
C ALA A 187 -3.10 -11.26 17.51
N PHE A 188 -3.27 -10.12 16.84
CA PHE A 188 -4.12 -9.04 17.33
C PHE A 188 -5.61 -9.40 17.32
N MET A 189 -6.09 -10.10 16.29
CA MET A 189 -7.50 -10.49 16.21
C MET A 189 -7.83 -11.58 17.22
N LEU A 190 -6.94 -12.54 17.45
CA LEU A 190 -7.13 -13.58 18.46
C LEU A 190 -7.23 -12.98 19.86
N VAL A 191 -6.29 -12.10 20.22
CA VAL A 191 -6.33 -11.40 21.52
C VAL A 191 -7.57 -10.51 21.61
N GLY A 192 -7.89 -9.74 20.57
CA GLY A 192 -9.09 -8.89 20.55
C GLY A 192 -10.40 -9.68 20.68
N ALA A 193 -10.50 -10.86 20.08
CA ALA A 193 -11.67 -11.73 20.21
C ALA A 193 -11.86 -12.27 21.64
N ARG A 194 -10.76 -12.42 22.38
CA ARG A 194 -10.75 -12.84 23.79
C ARG A 194 -11.24 -11.75 24.75
N HIS A 195 -11.21 -10.49 24.31
CA HIS A 195 -11.58 -9.31 25.11
C HIS A 195 -12.75 -8.56 24.47
N PRO A 196 -14.01 -8.93 24.80
CA PRO A 196 -15.19 -8.32 24.20
C PRO A 196 -15.18 -6.79 24.30
N GLY A 197 -15.42 -6.11 23.17
CA GLY A 197 -15.42 -4.64 23.10
C GLY A 197 -14.04 -4.00 22.93
N ALA A 198 -12.94 -4.76 23.04
CA ALA A 198 -11.61 -4.24 22.83
C ALA A 198 -11.41 -3.80 21.36
N THR A 199 -10.88 -2.60 21.19
CA THR A 199 -10.40 -2.13 19.89
C THR A 199 -9.00 -2.66 19.62
N VAL A 200 -8.52 -2.58 18.38
CA VAL A 200 -7.11 -2.89 18.07
C VAL A 200 -6.16 -2.00 18.88
N GLY A 201 -6.54 -0.72 19.09
CA GLY A 201 -5.85 0.19 20.00
C GLY A 201 -5.82 -0.29 21.46
N ALA A 202 -6.96 -0.79 21.97
CA ALA A 202 -7.01 -1.36 23.31
C ALA A 202 -6.14 -2.63 23.41
N VAL A 203 -6.15 -3.50 22.40
CA VAL A 203 -5.26 -4.69 22.34
C VAL A 203 -3.79 -4.29 22.37
N GLU A 204 -3.40 -3.26 21.61
CA GLU A 204 -2.03 -2.77 21.59
C GLU A 204 -1.59 -2.18 22.94
N LYS A 205 -2.48 -1.40 23.58
CA LYS A 205 -2.15 -0.66 24.81
C LYS A 205 -2.25 -1.53 26.08
N GLU A 206 -3.29 -2.34 26.18
CA GLU A 206 -3.70 -3.01 27.43
C GLU A 206 -3.37 -4.50 27.43
N TYR A 207 -3.39 -5.16 26.27
CA TYR A 207 -3.22 -6.62 26.13
C TYR A 207 -1.96 -7.02 25.36
N ARG A 208 -0.98 -6.11 25.26
CA ARG A 208 0.27 -6.32 24.51
C ARG A 208 1.07 -7.54 24.96
N SER A 209 1.06 -7.83 26.25
CA SER A 209 1.74 -9.00 26.82
C SER A 209 1.22 -10.31 26.23
N GLU A 210 -0.08 -10.38 25.94
CA GLU A 210 -0.71 -11.56 25.35
C GLU A 210 -0.36 -11.73 23.89
N VAL A 211 -0.36 -10.62 23.12
CA VAL A 211 0.09 -10.63 21.73
C VAL A 211 1.52 -11.19 21.62
N LYS A 212 2.39 -10.84 22.59
CA LYS A 212 3.77 -11.35 22.66
C LYS A 212 3.87 -12.85 22.93
N LEU A 213 2.86 -13.49 23.52
CA LEU A 213 2.86 -14.94 23.76
C LEU A 213 2.70 -15.72 22.46
N PHE A 214 1.90 -15.22 21.52
CA PHE A 214 1.61 -15.91 20.26
C PHE A 214 2.71 -15.74 19.21
N SER A 215 3.53 -14.70 19.32
CA SER A 215 4.64 -14.51 18.40
C SER A 215 5.84 -13.88 19.10
N PRO A 216 6.77 -14.70 19.59
CA PRO A 216 8.04 -14.24 20.14
C PRO A 216 8.87 -13.42 19.14
N SER A 217 8.70 -13.66 17.83
CA SER A 217 9.39 -12.99 16.72
C SER A 217 8.84 -11.60 16.38
N ILE A 218 7.61 -11.28 16.83
CA ILE A 218 7.07 -9.92 16.80
C ILE A 218 7.94 -8.95 17.64
N ARG A 219 8.91 -9.44 18.44
CA ARG A 219 9.86 -8.63 19.26
C ARG A 219 10.64 -7.56 18.50
N ASN A 220 11.00 -7.77 17.23
CA ASN A 220 12.12 -7.05 16.61
C ASN A 220 11.77 -6.13 15.42
N ARG A 221 10.49 -5.91 15.13
CA ARG A 221 10.10 -4.88 14.15
C ARG A 221 9.13 -3.89 14.75
N SER A 222 9.52 -2.62 14.68
CA SER A 222 8.74 -1.45 15.05
C SER A 222 7.40 -1.27 14.30
N ILE A 223 7.05 -2.19 13.41
CA ILE A 223 5.74 -2.31 12.73
C ILE A 223 4.55 -2.26 13.73
N MET A 224 4.80 -2.61 14.99
CA MET A 224 3.79 -2.73 16.04
C MET A 224 3.33 -1.45 16.73
N LEU A 225 4.11 -0.36 16.71
CA LEU A 225 3.91 0.69 17.73
C LEU A 225 2.81 1.71 17.43
N GLN A 226 2.29 1.81 16.21
CA GLN A 226 1.37 2.93 15.86
C GLN A 226 0.24 2.58 14.87
N THR A 227 0.12 1.33 14.43
CA THR A 227 -0.95 0.89 13.50
C THR A 227 -2.33 0.70 14.17
N SER A 228 -2.42 0.92 15.48
CA SER A 228 -3.58 0.61 16.32
C SER A 228 -4.82 1.46 16.04
N PHE A 229 -4.67 2.68 15.51
CA PHE A 229 -5.78 3.58 15.20
C PHE A 229 -6.34 3.38 13.78
N LEU A 230 -5.47 3.20 12.77
CA LEU A 230 -5.89 2.95 11.39
C LEU A 230 -6.48 1.54 11.20
N ASN A 231 -5.90 0.51 11.84
CA ASN A 231 -6.33 -0.87 11.63
C ASN A 231 -7.71 -1.19 12.23
N TRP A 232 -8.19 -0.42 13.23
CA TRP A 232 -9.56 -0.57 13.72
C TRP A 232 -10.61 -0.27 12.64
N HIS A 233 -10.42 0.81 11.87
CA HIS A 233 -11.36 1.15 10.80
C HIS A 233 -11.26 0.21 9.59
N LEU A 234 -10.06 -0.24 9.24
CA LEU A 234 -9.81 -1.30 8.23
C LEU A 234 -10.48 -2.64 8.58
N LEU A 235 -10.60 -2.97 9.87
CA LEU A 235 -11.15 -4.28 10.29
C LEU A 235 -12.64 -4.21 10.66
N GLN A 236 -13.13 -3.06 11.09
CA GLN A 236 -14.58 -2.77 11.07
C GLN A 236 -15.11 -2.65 9.62
N GLN A 237 -14.23 -2.44 8.63
CA GLN A 237 -14.54 -2.53 7.19
C GLN A 237 -14.97 -3.90 6.74
N GLN A 238 -14.31 -4.94 7.23
CA GLN A 238 -14.66 -6.32 6.89
C GLN A 238 -15.87 -6.83 7.68
N ARG A 239 -16.19 -6.22 8.85
CA ARG A 239 -17.34 -6.63 9.69
C ARG A 239 -18.66 -5.88 9.42
N ARG A 240 -18.66 -4.67 8.84
CA ARG A 240 -19.87 -3.82 8.71
C ARG A 240 -20.26 -3.39 7.28
N GLU A 241 -19.61 -3.91 6.22
CA GLU A 241 -19.99 -3.63 4.81
C GLU A 241 -20.76 -4.76 4.13
#